data_AF-A0A3E4E4R7-F1
#
_entry.id   AF-A0A3E4E4R7-F1
#
_cell.length_a   1.000
_cell.length_b   1.000
_cell.length_c   1.000
_cell.angle_alpha   90.00
_cell.angle_beta   90.00
_cell.angle_gamma   90.00
#
_symmetry.space_group_name_H-M   'P 1'
#
loop_
_entity.id
_entity.type
_entity.pdbx_description
1 polymer ?
#
loop_
_entity_poly.entity_id
_entity_poly.type
_entity_poly.pdbx_seq_one_letter_code
_entity_poly.pdbx_strand_id
1 'polypeptide(L)'
;MNRDGINKTIFWSLLYIFLYSACTVIANLYLPNLLLITVGVSGIIYIIFNLFFIPYKREKLFVNGIFGALAVMFTGIWLGKQLDLESTISIGAVVTTMDIISFTKIGKRTVNAKAMSNKTVAAKLFVYGLEKNDVLIPTCGFGDYLYYAMWISGTHALSSSGMSYVFVAFMVCVGTIIQSITVKVLAKRDGFKGFPGTVFPFLCTVLAYLLLYYQGI
;
A
#
# COMPACT_ATOMS: atom_id res chain seq x y z
N MET A 1 -2.04 -19.04 -12.18
CA MET A 1 -1.21 -17.91 -12.67
C MET A 1 0.12 -18.49 -13.16
N ASN A 2 0.58 -18.15 -14.36
CA ASN A 2 1.87 -18.67 -14.86
C ASN A 2 3.04 -18.15 -13.97
N ARG A 3 4.10 -18.94 -13.76
CA ARG A 3 5.27 -18.58 -12.93
C ARG A 3 5.88 -17.24 -13.34
N ASP A 4 5.94 -16.98 -14.64
CA ASP A 4 6.47 -15.72 -15.17
C ASP A 4 5.60 -14.52 -14.80
N GLY A 5 4.28 -14.68 -14.75
CA GLY A 5 3.36 -13.64 -14.31
C GLY A 5 3.53 -13.29 -12.83
N ILE A 6 3.80 -14.30 -11.98
CA ILE A 6 4.09 -14.08 -10.54
C ILE A 6 5.40 -13.32 -10.38
N ASN A 7 6.46 -13.71 -11.08
CA ASN A 7 7.76 -13.04 -10.99
C ASN A 7 7.68 -11.58 -11.44
N LYS A 8 6.97 -11.29 -12.54
CA LYS A 8 6.75 -9.91 -13.01
C LYS A 8 5.94 -9.08 -12.01
N THR A 9 4.88 -9.67 -11.45
CA THR A 9 4.07 -9.01 -10.41
C THR A 9 4.90 -8.65 -9.18
N ILE A 10 5.73 -9.59 -8.70
CA ILE A 10 6.63 -9.37 -7.57
C ILE A 10 7.66 -8.29 -7.90
N PHE A 11 8.28 -8.34 -9.08
CA PHE A 11 9.26 -7.34 -9.49
C PHE A 11 8.68 -5.93 -9.48
N TRP A 12 7.54 -5.73 -10.14
CA TRP A 12 6.87 -4.43 -10.17
C TRP A 12 6.42 -3.99 -8.78
N SER A 13 5.87 -4.90 -7.97
CA SER A 13 5.43 -4.56 -6.61
C SER A 13 6.60 -4.09 -5.74
N LEU A 14 7.74 -4.78 -5.80
CA LEU A 14 8.95 -4.39 -5.06
C LEU A 14 9.53 -3.06 -5.55
N LEU A 15 9.59 -2.86 -6.88
CA LEU A 15 10.06 -1.60 -7.46
C LEU A 15 9.19 -0.43 -7.00
N TYR A 16 7.87 -0.57 -7.12
CA TYR A 16 6.95 0.48 -6.69
C TYR A 16 7.04 0.73 -5.18
N ILE A 17 7.09 -0.31 -4.34
CA ILE A 17 7.17 -0.11 -2.89
C ILE A 17 8.47 0.57 -2.49
N PHE A 18 9.60 0.22 -3.12
CA PHE A 18 10.87 0.90 -2.88
C PHE A 18 10.80 2.40 -3.23
N LEU A 19 10.35 2.73 -4.45
CA LEU A 19 10.23 4.11 -4.89
C LEU A 19 9.20 4.89 -4.07
N TYR A 20 8.05 4.29 -3.81
CA TYR A 20 6.97 4.88 -3.03
C TYR A 20 7.39 5.17 -1.60
N SER A 21 8.08 4.24 -0.94
CA SER A 21 8.62 4.45 0.40
C SER A 21 9.65 5.57 0.44
N ALA A 22 10.56 5.64 -0.54
CA ALA A 22 11.51 6.75 -0.65
C ALA A 22 10.81 8.10 -0.84
N CYS A 23 9.84 8.18 -1.76
CA CYS A 23 9.02 9.38 -1.95
C CYS A 23 8.24 9.75 -0.69
N THR A 24 7.72 8.78 0.05
CA THR A 24 7.00 9.00 1.31
C THR A 24 7.90 9.62 2.37
N VAL A 25 9.14 9.14 2.51
CA VAL A 25 10.12 9.72 3.43
C VAL A 25 10.45 11.16 3.04
N ILE A 26 10.77 11.39 1.76
CA ILE A 26 11.07 12.75 1.25
C ILE A 26 9.88 13.69 1.51
N ALA A 27 8.66 13.25 1.20
CA ALA A 27 7.46 14.04 1.41
C ALA A 27 7.21 14.34 2.91
N ASN A 28 7.50 13.39 3.80
CA ASN A 28 7.40 13.61 5.24
C ASN A 28 8.34 14.70 5.74
N LEU A 29 9.58 14.74 5.22
CA LEU A 29 10.63 15.64 5.67
C LEU A 29 10.51 17.06 5.11
N TYR A 30 10.08 17.19 3.86
CA TYR A 30 10.19 18.45 3.14
C TYR A 30 8.85 19.13 2.85
N LEU A 31 7.72 18.43 2.92
CA LEU A 31 6.43 19.01 2.55
C LEU A 31 5.62 19.47 3.77
N PRO A 32 5.04 20.68 3.73
CA PRO A 32 4.23 21.19 4.82
C PRO A 32 2.87 20.49 4.89
N ASN A 33 2.30 20.40 6.09
CA ASN A 33 0.99 19.75 6.31
C ASN A 33 -0.13 20.34 5.43
N LEU A 34 -0.11 21.64 5.15
CA LEU A 34 -1.08 22.30 4.27
C LEU A 34 -1.01 21.77 2.82
N LEU A 35 0.20 21.52 2.30
CA LEU A 35 0.36 20.95 0.97
C LEU A 35 -0.09 19.49 0.96
N LEU A 36 0.29 18.72 1.99
CA LEU A 36 -0.09 17.31 2.12
C LEU A 36 -1.61 17.12 2.11
N ILE A 37 -2.35 17.91 2.90
CA ILE A 37 -3.82 17.82 2.93
C ILE A 37 -4.45 18.31 1.63
N THR A 38 -3.96 19.40 1.04
CA THR A 38 -4.53 19.97 -0.20
C THR A 38 -4.39 18.99 -1.37
N VAL A 39 -3.20 18.41 -1.54
CA VAL A 39 -2.94 17.41 -2.58
C VAL A 39 -3.66 16.09 -2.27
N GLY A 40 -3.68 15.65 -1.00
CA GLY A 40 -4.41 14.46 -0.58
C GLY A 40 -5.91 14.53 -0.88
N VAL A 41 -6.57 15.62 -0.44
CA VAL A 41 -8.02 15.81 -0.65
C VAL A 41 -8.37 15.93 -2.14
N SER A 42 -7.62 16.75 -2.89
CA SER A 42 -7.84 16.86 -4.35
C SER A 42 -7.62 15.53 -5.08
N GLY A 43 -6.63 14.75 -4.64
CA GLY A 43 -6.37 13.39 -5.11
C GLY A 43 -7.50 12.41 -4.80
N ILE A 44 -8.07 12.42 -3.58
CA ILE A 44 -9.23 11.59 -3.23
C ILE A 44 -10.44 11.94 -4.10
N ILE A 45 -10.71 13.25 -4.29
CA ILE A 45 -11.79 13.71 -5.16
C ILE A 45 -11.58 13.17 -6.59
N TYR A 46 -10.35 13.24 -7.10
CA TYR A 46 -10.00 12.66 -8.38
C TYR A 46 -10.22 11.14 -8.44
N ILE A 47 -9.80 10.38 -7.42
CA ILE A 47 -10.02 8.92 -7.36
C ILE A 47 -11.52 8.60 -7.42
N ILE A 48 -12.34 9.28 -6.61
CA ILE A 48 -13.80 9.09 -6.59
C ILE A 48 -14.39 9.44 -7.96
N PHE A 49 -13.99 10.58 -8.54
CA PHE A 49 -14.46 11.00 -9.85
C PHE A 49 -14.10 9.97 -10.95
N ASN A 50 -12.84 9.51 -10.96
CA ASN A 50 -12.37 8.49 -11.89
C ASN A 50 -13.08 7.14 -11.71
N LEU A 51 -13.42 6.77 -10.47
CA LEU A 51 -14.08 5.50 -10.17
C LEU A 51 -15.49 5.46 -10.75
N PHE A 52 -16.29 6.51 -10.49
CA PHE A 52 -17.73 6.52 -10.78
C PHE A 52 -18.13 7.22 -12.09
N PHE A 53 -17.38 8.22 -12.55
CA PHE A 53 -17.80 9.07 -13.66
C PHE A 53 -17.00 8.87 -14.95
N ILE A 54 -15.74 8.43 -14.85
CA ILE A 54 -14.91 8.21 -16.04
C ILE A 54 -15.13 6.78 -16.57
N PRO A 55 -15.44 6.58 -17.87
CA PRO A 55 -15.57 5.24 -18.44
C PRO A 55 -14.27 4.45 -18.32
N TYR A 56 -14.38 3.14 -18.07
CA TYR A 56 -13.22 2.25 -18.01
C TYR A 56 -12.49 2.24 -19.37
N LYS A 57 -11.20 2.59 -19.35
CA LYS A 57 -10.29 2.47 -20.49
C LYS A 57 -8.98 1.88 -20.00
N ARG A 58 -8.60 0.72 -20.54
CA ARG A 58 -7.40 -0.02 -20.11
C ARG A 58 -6.13 0.84 -20.23
N GLU A 59 -6.00 1.57 -21.33
CA GLU A 59 -4.86 2.47 -21.62
C GLU A 59 -4.62 3.52 -20.53
N LYS A 60 -5.69 3.94 -19.84
CA LYS A 60 -5.61 4.96 -18.78
C LYS A 60 -5.25 4.38 -17.42
N LEU A 61 -5.31 3.06 -17.23
CA LEU A 61 -5.13 2.44 -15.92
C LEU A 61 -3.71 2.65 -15.36
N PHE A 62 -2.69 2.64 -16.22
CA PHE A 62 -1.32 2.89 -15.78
C PHE A 62 -1.16 4.29 -15.18
N VAL A 63 -1.56 5.32 -15.94
CA VAL A 63 -1.45 6.72 -15.53
C VAL A 63 -2.36 7.03 -14.34
N ASN A 64 -3.62 6.58 -14.38
CA ASN A 64 -4.55 6.78 -13.27
C ASN A 64 -4.09 6.03 -12.01
N GLY A 65 -3.42 4.88 -12.17
CA GLY A 65 -2.79 4.14 -11.08
C GLY A 65 -1.70 4.97 -10.39
N ILE A 66 -0.83 5.62 -11.15
CA ILE A 66 0.23 6.51 -10.60
C ILE A 66 -0.39 7.71 -9.88
N PHE A 67 -1.36 8.39 -10.49
CA PHE A 67 -2.06 9.50 -9.83
C PHE A 67 -2.77 9.06 -8.54
N GLY A 68 -3.42 7.90 -8.57
CA GLY A 68 -4.07 7.33 -7.40
C GLY A 68 -3.08 6.99 -6.29
N ALA A 69 -1.93 6.38 -6.63
CA ALA A 69 -0.86 6.10 -5.69
C ALA A 69 -0.33 7.37 -5.02
N LEU A 70 -0.05 8.42 -5.80
CA LEU A 70 0.39 9.71 -5.26
C LEU A 70 -0.69 10.31 -4.35
N ALA A 71 -1.95 10.34 -4.79
CA ALA A 71 -3.07 10.86 -3.99
C ALA A 71 -3.18 10.18 -2.61
N VAL A 72 -3.10 8.84 -2.57
CA VAL A 72 -3.12 8.10 -1.30
C VAL A 72 -1.83 8.25 -0.49
N MET A 73 -0.69 8.53 -1.12
CA MET A 73 0.55 8.87 -0.42
C MET A 73 0.39 10.15 0.37
N PHE A 74 -0.04 11.24 -0.27
CA PHE A 74 -0.26 12.52 0.39
C PHE A 74 -1.29 12.42 1.52
N THR A 75 -2.39 11.71 1.26
CA THR A 75 -3.42 11.43 2.26
C THR A 75 -2.86 10.62 3.44
N GLY A 76 -2.16 9.52 3.15
CA GLY A 76 -1.61 8.62 4.16
C GLY A 76 -0.56 9.31 5.02
N ILE A 77 0.28 10.16 4.42
CA ILE A 77 1.24 10.96 5.16
C ILE A 77 0.53 11.91 6.12
N TRP A 78 -0.43 12.68 5.61
CA TRP A 78 -1.16 13.62 6.44
C TRP A 78 -1.87 12.92 7.60
N LEU A 79 -2.59 11.83 7.33
CA LEU A 79 -3.26 11.02 8.35
C LEU A 79 -2.26 10.46 9.37
N GLY A 80 -1.17 9.84 8.92
CA GLY A 80 -0.17 9.24 9.81
C GLY A 80 0.46 10.27 10.75
N LYS A 81 0.66 11.51 10.30
CA LYS A 81 1.15 12.61 11.16
C LYS A 81 0.14 13.08 12.21
N GLN A 82 -1.16 12.82 12.03
CA GLN A 82 -2.20 13.20 13.01
C GLN A 82 -2.47 12.12 14.06
N LEU A 83 -1.99 10.89 13.83
CA LEU A 83 -2.26 9.76 14.71
C LEU A 83 -1.17 9.62 15.76
N ASP A 84 -1.57 9.26 16.97
CA ASP A 84 -0.64 8.73 17.96
C ASP A 84 -0.20 7.30 17.59
N LEU A 85 0.80 6.79 18.30
CA LEU A 85 1.35 5.46 18.05
C LEU A 85 0.28 4.38 18.25
N GLU A 86 -0.50 4.47 19.32
CA GLU A 86 -1.54 3.48 19.65
C GLU A 86 -2.61 3.41 18.56
N SER A 87 -3.10 4.55 18.06
CA SER A 87 -4.07 4.58 16.96
C SER A 87 -3.46 4.07 15.66
N THR A 88 -2.20 4.41 15.37
CA THR A 88 -1.50 3.94 14.17
C THR A 88 -1.39 2.41 14.15
N ILE A 89 -0.96 1.82 15.26
CA ILE A 89 -0.85 0.36 15.42
C ILE A 89 -2.25 -0.28 15.39
N SER A 90 -3.23 0.31 16.07
CA SER A 90 -4.60 -0.22 16.11
C SER A 90 -5.25 -0.27 14.74
N ILE A 91 -5.14 0.81 13.95
CA ILE A 91 -5.64 0.85 12.57
C ILE A 91 -4.90 -0.20 11.73
N GLY A 92 -3.57 -0.29 11.83
CA GLY A 92 -2.79 -1.31 11.14
C GLY A 92 -3.23 -2.74 11.48
N ALA A 93 -3.47 -3.02 12.76
CA ALA A 93 -3.93 -4.34 13.22
C ALA A 93 -5.31 -4.69 12.68
N VAL A 94 -6.25 -3.74 12.69
CA VAL A 94 -7.60 -3.93 12.12
C VAL A 94 -7.52 -4.19 10.62
N VAL A 95 -6.71 -3.43 9.89
CA VAL A 95 -6.53 -3.58 8.44
C VAL A 95 -5.93 -4.93 8.10
N THR A 96 -4.86 -5.32 8.79
CA THR A 96 -4.24 -6.63 8.60
C THR A 96 -5.19 -7.78 8.94
N THR A 97 -6.00 -7.62 9.99
CA THR A 97 -7.04 -8.60 10.34
C THR A 97 -8.10 -8.69 9.24
N MET A 98 -8.57 -7.57 8.72
CA MET A 98 -9.54 -7.53 7.61
C MET A 98 -8.98 -8.14 6.33
N ASP A 99 -7.70 -7.91 6.05
CA ASP A 99 -6.99 -8.51 4.93
C ASP A 99 -6.94 -10.05 5.09
N ILE A 100 -6.58 -10.56 6.27
CA ILE A 100 -6.64 -12.01 6.58
C ILE A 100 -8.07 -12.55 6.41
N ILE A 101 -9.07 -11.87 6.96
CA ILE A 101 -10.48 -12.28 6.87
C ILE A 101 -10.94 -12.35 5.41
N SER A 102 -10.43 -11.47 4.54
CA SER A 102 -10.79 -11.46 3.11
C SER A 102 -10.47 -12.78 2.38
N PHE A 103 -9.47 -13.54 2.87
CA PHE A 103 -9.09 -14.86 2.35
C PHE A 103 -9.89 -16.02 2.96
N THR A 104 -10.74 -15.75 3.96
CA THR A 104 -11.60 -16.76 4.60
C THR A 104 -12.94 -16.91 3.87
N LYS A 105 -13.73 -17.94 4.21
CA LYS A 105 -15.10 -18.12 3.68
C LYS A 105 -16.01 -16.92 3.98
N ILE A 106 -15.81 -16.25 5.12
CA ILE A 106 -16.58 -15.08 5.57
C ILE A 106 -16.21 -13.86 4.71
N GLY A 107 -14.94 -13.74 4.32
CA GLY A 107 -14.40 -12.67 3.47
C GLY A 107 -15.18 -12.43 2.18
N LYS A 108 -15.81 -13.47 1.62
CA LYS A 108 -16.66 -13.39 0.41
C LYS A 108 -17.89 -12.49 0.55
N ARG A 109 -18.30 -12.16 1.78
CA ARG A 109 -19.45 -11.29 2.07
C ARG A 109 -19.05 -9.84 2.38
N THR A 110 -17.75 -9.52 2.38
CA THR A 110 -17.26 -8.18 2.72
C THR A 110 -17.49 -7.17 1.59
N VAL A 111 -17.51 -5.88 1.94
CA VAL A 111 -17.57 -4.78 0.95
C VAL A 111 -16.41 -4.87 -0.03
N ASN A 112 -15.21 -5.24 0.43
CA ASN A 112 -14.05 -5.46 -0.43
C ASN A 112 -14.31 -6.55 -1.47
N ALA A 113 -14.86 -7.71 -1.06
CA ALA A 113 -15.23 -8.77 -2.00
C ALA A 113 -16.30 -8.32 -3.01
N LYS A 114 -17.27 -7.50 -2.58
CA LYS A 114 -18.30 -6.94 -3.46
C LYS A 114 -17.69 -5.97 -4.48
N ALA A 115 -16.79 -5.09 -4.05
CA ALA A 115 -16.07 -4.17 -4.93
C ALA A 115 -15.17 -4.92 -5.92
N MET A 116 -14.45 -5.95 -5.45
CA MET A 116 -13.59 -6.80 -6.28
C MET A 116 -14.36 -7.67 -7.28
N SER A 117 -15.64 -7.95 -7.03
CA SER A 117 -16.49 -8.68 -7.99
C SER A 117 -16.75 -7.88 -9.26
N ASN A 118 -16.75 -6.54 -9.18
CA ASN A 118 -16.79 -5.68 -10.35
C ASN A 118 -15.36 -5.45 -10.88
N LYS A 119 -14.97 -6.24 -11.89
CA LYS A 119 -13.63 -6.18 -12.50
C LYS A 119 -13.23 -4.79 -12.98
N THR A 120 -14.18 -3.97 -13.45
CA THR A 120 -13.88 -2.61 -13.96
C THR A 120 -13.56 -1.63 -12.84
N VAL A 121 -14.30 -1.71 -11.73
CA VAL A 121 -14.08 -0.90 -10.53
C VAL A 121 -12.80 -1.35 -9.84
N ALA A 122 -12.64 -2.66 -9.65
CA ALA A 122 -11.44 -3.24 -9.06
C ALA A 122 -10.18 -2.77 -9.82
N ALA A 123 -10.17 -2.90 -11.15
CA ALA A 123 -9.02 -2.50 -11.97
C ALA A 123 -8.65 -1.01 -11.83
N LYS A 124 -9.61 -0.12 -11.55
CA LYS A 124 -9.31 1.31 -11.34
C LYS A 124 -8.69 1.63 -9.97
N LEU A 125 -8.68 0.67 -9.05
CA LEU A 125 -8.15 0.82 -7.68
C LEU A 125 -6.77 0.17 -7.50
N PHE A 126 -6.17 -0.33 -8.58
CA PHE A 126 -4.82 -0.89 -8.58
C PHE A 126 -3.81 0.05 -9.24
N VAL A 127 -2.57 -0.07 -8.78
CA VAL A 127 -1.40 0.45 -9.49
C VAL A 127 -0.88 -0.64 -10.44
N TYR A 128 -0.34 -0.21 -11.58
CA TYR A 128 0.13 -1.13 -12.61
C TYR A 128 1.58 -0.84 -12.99
N GLY A 129 2.35 -1.91 -13.20
CA GLY A 129 3.56 -1.90 -14.02
C GLY A 129 3.22 -1.95 -15.50
N LEU A 130 4.13 -1.45 -16.34
CA LEU A 130 3.98 -1.44 -17.79
C LEU A 130 5.11 -2.25 -18.44
N GLU A 131 4.74 -3.36 -19.07
CA GLU A 131 5.65 -4.19 -19.87
C GLU A 131 5.57 -3.84 -21.36
N LYS A 132 6.45 -4.43 -22.17
CA LYS A 132 6.41 -4.29 -23.64
C LYS A 132 5.00 -4.62 -24.18
N ASN A 133 4.59 -3.93 -25.24
CA ASN A 133 3.28 -4.06 -25.88
C ASN A 133 2.09 -3.68 -24.97
N ASP A 134 2.26 -2.69 -24.08
CA ASP A 134 1.21 -2.16 -23.20
C ASP A 134 0.53 -3.22 -22.31
N VAL A 135 1.31 -4.21 -21.91
CA VAL A 135 0.86 -5.24 -20.97
C VAL A 135 0.94 -4.67 -19.56
N LEU A 136 -0.23 -4.53 -18.94
CA LEU A 136 -0.35 -4.02 -17.58
C LEU A 136 -0.21 -5.16 -16.57
N ILE A 137 0.71 -4.99 -15.62
CA ILE A 137 0.96 -5.93 -14.54
C ILE A 137 0.44 -5.31 -13.23
N PRO A 138 -0.64 -5.83 -12.62
CA PRO A 138 -1.13 -5.27 -11.37
C PRO A 138 -0.08 -5.43 -10.26
N THR A 139 0.08 -4.43 -9.41
CA THR A 139 0.93 -4.49 -8.22
C THR A 139 0.06 -4.64 -6.97
N CYS A 140 -0.25 -3.53 -6.31
CA CYS A 140 -1.05 -3.45 -5.10
C CYS A 140 -2.20 -2.46 -5.27
N GLY A 141 -3.19 -2.56 -4.38
CA GLY A 141 -4.32 -1.63 -4.37
C GLY A 141 -3.94 -0.30 -3.74
N PHE A 142 -4.69 0.76 -4.05
CA PHE A 142 -4.50 2.07 -3.39
C PHE A 142 -4.59 2.00 -1.87
N GLY A 143 -5.37 1.06 -1.32
CA GLY A 143 -5.45 0.82 0.12
C GLY A 143 -4.09 0.44 0.72
N ASP A 144 -3.36 -0.50 0.12
CA ASP A 144 -2.05 -0.91 0.63
C ASP A 144 -1.06 0.26 0.64
N TYR A 145 -1.02 1.05 -0.44
CA TYR A 145 -0.19 2.25 -0.54
C TYR A 145 -0.56 3.31 0.50
N LEU A 146 -1.87 3.52 0.75
CA LEU A 146 -2.34 4.41 1.81
C LEU A 146 -1.78 3.98 3.17
N TYR A 147 -1.87 2.68 3.50
CA TYR A 147 -1.41 2.16 4.78
C TYR A 147 0.10 2.19 4.91
N TYR A 148 0.86 1.87 3.86
CA TYR A 148 2.32 2.02 3.87
C TYR A 148 2.75 3.46 4.14
N ALA A 149 2.10 4.43 3.47
CA ALA A 149 2.39 5.84 3.72
C ALA A 149 2.04 6.26 5.15
N MET A 150 0.89 5.82 5.66
CA MET A 150 0.45 6.10 7.02
C MET A 150 1.38 5.49 8.07
N TRP A 151 1.84 4.25 7.88
CA TRP A 151 2.80 3.59 8.77
C TRP A 151 4.19 4.24 8.73
N ILE A 152 4.69 4.63 7.55
CA ILE A 152 5.96 5.38 7.52
C ILE A 152 5.82 6.71 8.26
N SER A 153 4.66 7.37 8.13
CA SER A 153 4.43 8.71 8.68
C SER A 153 4.05 8.69 10.17
N GLY A 154 3.47 7.60 10.66
CA GLY A 154 3.20 7.38 12.09
C GLY A 154 4.46 7.36 12.96
N THR A 155 5.64 7.22 12.34
CA THR A 155 6.94 7.46 13.00
C THR A 155 7.01 8.84 13.66
N HIS A 156 6.24 9.83 13.18
CA HIS A 156 6.16 11.16 13.76
C HIS A 156 5.77 11.15 15.25
N ALA A 157 4.97 10.17 15.68
CA ALA A 157 4.57 10.00 17.08
C ALA A 157 5.72 9.51 17.99
N LEU A 158 6.81 9.01 17.40
CA LEU A 158 7.96 8.43 18.10
C LEU A 158 9.21 9.30 17.98
N SER A 159 9.50 9.82 16.79
CA SER A 159 10.74 10.53 16.50
C SER A 159 10.56 11.55 15.38
N SER A 160 11.22 12.70 15.52
CA SER A 160 11.34 13.70 14.47
C SER A 160 12.57 13.49 13.57
N SER A 161 13.40 12.49 13.84
CA SER A 161 14.62 12.22 13.06
C SER A 161 14.28 11.63 11.69
N GLY A 162 14.89 12.19 10.64
CA GLY A 162 14.73 11.65 9.28
C GLY A 162 15.19 10.21 9.14
N MET A 163 16.18 9.79 9.92
CA MET A 163 16.65 8.40 9.94
C MET A 163 15.59 7.42 10.46
N SER A 164 14.71 7.86 11.37
CA SER A 164 13.60 7.03 11.88
C SER A 164 12.59 6.73 10.77
N TYR A 165 12.24 7.72 9.94
CA TYR A 165 11.37 7.50 8.77
C TYR A 165 12.03 6.56 7.75
N VAL A 166 13.34 6.73 7.48
CA VAL A 166 14.10 5.83 6.61
C VAL A 166 14.09 4.41 7.14
N PHE A 167 14.27 4.23 8.46
CA PHE A 167 14.27 2.92 9.09
C PHE A 167 12.90 2.22 8.99
N VAL A 168 11.81 2.93 9.27
CA VAL A 168 10.45 2.37 9.13
C VAL A 168 10.13 2.06 7.67
N ALA A 169 10.48 2.94 6.74
CA ALA A 169 10.36 2.70 5.30
C ALA A 169 11.14 1.45 4.84
N PHE A 170 12.36 1.27 5.35
CA PHE A 170 13.15 0.06 5.12
C PHE A 170 12.44 -1.19 5.66
N MET A 171 11.86 -1.13 6.86
CA MET A 171 11.14 -2.26 7.45
C MET A 171 9.86 -2.62 6.69
N VAL A 172 9.14 -1.65 6.12
CA VAL A 172 8.03 -1.90 5.19
C VAL A 172 8.52 -2.66 3.95
N CYS A 173 9.66 -2.27 3.36
CA CYS A 173 10.28 -2.96 2.24
C CYS A 173 10.68 -4.40 2.60
N VAL A 174 11.31 -4.60 3.77
CA VAL A 174 11.69 -5.94 4.27
C VAL A 174 10.45 -6.83 4.44
N GLY A 175 9.40 -6.34 5.08
CA GLY A 175 8.15 -7.08 5.22
C GLY A 175 7.53 -7.45 3.88
N THR A 176 7.60 -6.55 2.90
CA THR A 176 7.14 -6.81 1.52
C THR A 176 7.98 -7.88 0.81
N ILE A 177 9.29 -7.92 1.03
CA ILE A 177 10.17 -8.97 0.48
C ILE A 177 9.80 -10.33 1.08
N ILE A 178 9.63 -10.40 2.40
CA ILE A 178 9.21 -11.63 3.09
C ILE A 178 7.85 -12.11 2.55
N GLN A 179 6.90 -11.19 2.43
CA GLN A 179 5.58 -11.43 1.82
C GLN A 179 5.71 -12.01 0.41
N SER A 180 6.55 -11.41 -0.44
CA SER A 180 6.76 -11.84 -1.82
C SER A 180 7.38 -13.24 -1.91
N ILE A 181 8.34 -13.56 -1.03
CA ILE A 181 8.94 -14.90 -0.93
C ILE A 181 7.87 -15.92 -0.50
N THR A 182 7.06 -15.60 0.51
CA THR A 182 5.97 -16.47 0.97
C THR A 182 4.97 -16.73 -0.15
N VAL A 183 4.54 -15.70 -0.89
CA VAL A 183 3.65 -15.85 -2.06
C VAL A 183 4.29 -16.76 -3.11
N LYS A 184 5.58 -16.57 -3.42
CA LYS A 184 6.28 -17.39 -4.42
C LYS A 184 6.38 -18.86 -4.01
N VAL A 185 6.53 -19.15 -2.72
CA VAL A 185 6.55 -20.51 -2.18
C VAL A 185 5.16 -21.13 -2.21
N LEU A 186 4.14 -20.41 -1.71
CA LEU A 186 2.77 -20.89 -1.62
C LEU A 186 2.09 -21.05 -2.98
N ALA A 187 2.44 -20.21 -3.96
CA ALA A 187 1.90 -20.28 -5.31
C ALA A 187 2.28 -21.57 -6.07
N LYS A 188 3.20 -22.39 -5.54
CA LYS A 188 3.49 -23.72 -6.08
C LYS A 188 2.43 -24.77 -5.71
N ARG A 189 1.55 -24.49 -4.75
CA ARG A 189 0.52 -25.42 -4.29
C ARG A 189 -0.73 -25.35 -5.17
N ASP A 190 -1.34 -26.51 -5.42
CA ASP A 190 -2.61 -26.59 -6.13
C ASP A 190 -3.72 -25.88 -5.35
N GLY A 191 -4.53 -25.10 -6.06
CA GLY A 191 -5.62 -24.35 -5.46
C GLY A 191 -5.21 -23.10 -4.67
N PHE A 192 -3.97 -22.60 -4.82
CA PHE A 192 -3.56 -21.32 -4.24
C PHE A 192 -4.43 -20.15 -4.75
N LYS A 193 -5.02 -19.39 -3.82
CA LYS A 193 -5.94 -18.27 -4.11
C LYS A 193 -5.36 -16.90 -3.79
N GLY A 194 -4.11 -16.84 -3.31
CA GLY A 194 -3.44 -15.63 -2.83
C GLY A 194 -3.07 -15.72 -1.35
N PHE A 195 -2.46 -14.66 -0.84
CA PHE A 195 -2.02 -14.53 0.54
C PHE A 195 -2.24 -13.07 1.00
N PRO A 196 -2.64 -12.81 2.25
CA PRO A 196 -2.89 -11.44 2.76
C PRO A 196 -1.66 -10.54 2.57
N GLY A 197 -1.84 -9.41 1.89
CA GLY A 197 -0.77 -8.50 1.45
C GLY A 197 -0.07 -7.73 2.58
N THR A 198 -0.80 -7.46 3.65
CA THR A 198 -0.41 -6.48 4.68
C THR A 198 0.30 -7.08 5.89
N VAL A 199 0.26 -8.40 6.08
CA VAL A 199 0.70 -9.07 7.31
C VAL A 199 2.17 -8.82 7.63
N PHE A 200 3.09 -9.21 6.74
CA PHE A 200 4.52 -9.04 7.01
C PHE A 200 4.96 -7.56 7.00
N PRO A 201 4.52 -6.71 6.06
CA PRO A 201 4.77 -5.26 6.13
C PRO A 201 4.35 -4.64 7.47
N PHE A 202 3.17 -4.99 7.98
CA PHE A 202 2.68 -4.48 9.27
C PHE A 202 3.52 -4.98 10.44
N LEU A 203 3.79 -6.29 10.52
CA LEU A 203 4.60 -6.85 11.62
C LEU A 203 6.01 -6.26 11.67
N CYS A 204 6.64 -6.06 10.50
CA CYS A 204 7.94 -5.39 10.41
C CYS A 204 7.87 -3.92 10.85
N THR A 205 6.79 -3.22 10.51
CA THR A 205 6.54 -1.84 10.97
C THR A 205 6.39 -1.77 12.49
N VAL A 206 5.59 -2.65 13.08
CA VAL A 206 5.42 -2.71 14.55
C VAL A 206 6.75 -3.00 15.24
N LEU A 207 7.54 -3.91 14.71
CA LEU A 207 8.89 -4.17 15.23
C LEU A 207 9.78 -2.92 15.15
N ALA A 208 9.71 -2.18 14.04
CA ALA A 208 10.45 -0.92 13.88
C ALA A 208 10.04 0.11 14.94
N TYR A 209 8.73 0.28 15.17
CA TYR A 209 8.21 1.18 16.20
C TYR A 209 8.65 0.79 17.60
N LEU A 210 8.60 -0.50 17.94
CA LEU A 210 9.07 -0.98 19.24
C LEU A 210 10.56 -0.67 19.43
N LEU A 211 11.38 -0.92 18.41
CA LEU A 211 12.81 -0.62 18.47
C LEU A 211 13.08 0.87 18.67
N LEU A 212 12.37 1.74 17.94
CA LEU A 212 12.48 3.19 18.10
C LEU A 212 12.02 3.65 19.49
N TYR A 213 10.88 3.14 19.97
CA TYR A 213 10.33 3.46 21.29
C TYR A 213 11.30 3.12 22.43
N TYR A 214 11.96 1.94 22.37
CA TYR A 214 12.90 1.52 23.41
C TYR A 214 14.31 2.13 23.26
N GLN A 215 14.72 2.55 22.06
CA GLN A 215 16.04 3.15 21.85
C GLN A 215 16.08 4.66 22.13
N GLY A 216 14.93 5.32 22.29
CA GLY A 216 14.85 6.74 22.65
C GLY A 216 15.42 7.69 21.59
N ILE A 217 15.33 7.32 20.31
CA ILE A 217 15.72 8.15 19.15
C ILE A 217 14.49 8.85 18.59
#